data_AF-A0A847GRV2-F1
#
_entry.id   AF-A0A847GRV2-F1
#
_cell.length_a   1.000
_cell.length_b   1.000
_cell.length_c   1.000
_cell.angle_alpha   90.00
_cell.angle_beta   90.00
_cell.angle_gamma   90.00
#
_symmetry.space_group_name_H-M   'P 1'
#
loop_
_entity.id
_entity.type
_entity.pdbx_description
1 polymer ?
#
loop_
_entity_poly.entity_id
_entity_poly.type
_entity_poly.pdbx_seq_one_letter_code
_entity_poly.pdbx_strand_id
1 'polypeptide(L)' 'RRLHALGLTLPHYGSHVLRHACASHLLAQGLSLKEIGDHLGHQSPDTTRIYAKVDLATLRLVGDFALEGLL' A
#
# COMPACT_ATOMS: atom_id res chain seq x y z
N ARG A 1 7.90 12.64 18.82
CA ARG A 1 8.19 14.09 18.88
C ARG A 1 8.40 14.72 17.49
N ARG A 2 9.29 14.18 16.63
CA ARG A 2 9.53 14.75 15.28
C ARG A 2 8.29 14.86 14.40
N LEU A 3 7.49 13.80 14.26
CA LEU A 3 6.26 13.85 13.44
C LEU A 3 5.23 14.88 13.93
N HIS A 4 5.08 15.05 15.26
CA HIS A 4 4.21 16.10 15.83
C HIS A 4 4.70 17.52 15.52
N ALA A 5 6.01 17.73 15.48
CA ALA A 5 6.59 19.04 15.20
C ALA A 5 6.39 19.50 13.75
N LEU A 6 6.01 18.59 12.84
CA LEU A 6 5.75 18.92 11.42
C LEU A 6 4.37 19.52 11.17
N GLY A 7 3.50 19.61 12.19
CA GLY A 7 2.14 20.16 12.04
C GLY A 7 1.21 19.33 11.14
N LEU A 8 1.58 18.09 10.82
CA LEU A 8 0.76 17.19 10.02
C LEU A 8 -0.37 16.60 10.87
N THR A 9 -1.58 16.50 10.31
CA THR A 9 -2.67 15.74 10.94
C THR A 9 -2.61 14.29 10.45
N LEU A 10 -2.12 13.39 11.29
CA LEU A 10 -1.96 11.97 10.97
C LEU A 10 -2.82 11.11 11.90
N PRO A 11 -3.34 9.96 11.43
CA PRO A 11 -4.08 9.03 12.28
C PRO A 11 -3.20 8.45 13.39
N HIS A 12 -1.89 8.33 13.14
CA HIS A 12 -0.89 7.91 14.12
C HIS A 12 0.43 8.68 13.89
N TYR A 13 1.15 8.98 14.97
CA TYR A 13 2.44 9.70 14.92
C TYR A 13 3.64 8.80 15.26
N GLY A 14 3.46 7.48 15.18
CA GLY A 14 4.50 6.46 15.41
C GLY A 14 5.14 5.96 14.11
N SER A 15 6.11 5.04 14.22
CA SER A 15 6.82 4.47 13.06
C SER A 15 5.92 3.77 12.04
N HIS A 16 4.73 3.32 12.46
CA HIS A 16 3.76 2.69 11.57
C HIS A 16 3.33 3.60 10.41
N VAL A 17 3.18 4.91 10.64
CA VAL A 17 2.80 5.85 9.58
C VAL A 17 3.90 6.00 8.52
N LEU A 18 5.16 5.93 8.93
CA LEU A 18 6.30 5.97 8.01
C LEU A 18 6.38 4.69 7.18
N ARG A 19 6.10 3.52 7.78
CA ARG A 19 6.01 2.26 7.03
C ARG A 19 4.92 2.33 5.97
N HIS A 20 3.74 2.84 6.32
CA HIS A 20 2.66 3.07 5.37
C HIS A 20 3.05 4.05 4.26
N ALA A 21 3.65 5.18 4.60
CA ALA A 21 4.09 6.16 3.62
C ALA A 21 5.13 5.58 2.65
N CYS A 22 6.09 4.80 3.16
CA CYS A 22 7.08 4.10 2.36
C CYS A 22 6.41 3.08 1.41
N ALA A 23 5.52 2.24 1.94
CA ALA A 23 4.80 1.26 1.12
C ALA A 23 3.97 1.91 0.01
N SER A 24 3.22 2.98 0.32
CA SER A 24 2.45 3.73 -0.67
C SER A 24 3.34 4.39 -1.71
N HIS A 25 4.51 4.89 -1.33
CA HIS A 25 5.48 5.47 -2.26
C HIS A 25 6.04 4.42 -3.23
N LEU A 26 6.45 3.26 -2.74
CA LEU A 26 6.97 2.17 -3.57
C LEU A 26 5.89 1.61 -4.50
N LEU A 27 4.65 1.50 -4.03
CA LEU A 27 3.53 1.07 -4.84
C LEU A 27 3.25 2.06 -5.99
N ALA A 28 3.33 3.37 -5.71
CA ALA A 28 3.20 4.41 -6.75
C ALA A 28 4.35 4.40 -7.77
N GLN A 29 5.50 3.81 -7.43
CA GLN A 29 6.60 3.56 -8.37
C GLN A 29 6.41 2.28 -9.21
N GLY A 30 5.31 1.56 -9.02
CA GLY A 30 4.97 0.36 -9.78
C GLY A 30 5.58 -0.94 -9.23
N LEU A 31 6.15 -0.93 -8.01
CA LEU A 31 6.61 -2.17 -7.39
C LEU A 31 5.42 -3.04 -6.99
N SER A 32 5.60 -4.35 -7.13
CA SER A 32 4.62 -5.33 -6.70
C SER A 32 4.50 -5.41 -5.17
N LEU A 33 3.35 -5.88 -4.67
CA LEU A 33 3.17 -6.13 -3.23
C LEU A 33 4.20 -7.13 -2.67
N LYS A 34 4.73 -8.03 -3.50
CA LYS A 34 5.80 -8.94 -3.07
C LYS A 34 7.09 -8.16 -2.80
N GLU A 35 7.54 -7.36 -3.76
CA GLU A 35 8.76 -6.55 -3.62
C GLU A 35 8.66 -5.56 -2.46
N ILE A 36 7.48 -4.96 -2.26
CA ILE A 36 7.22 -4.08 -1.12
C ILE A 36 7.31 -4.87 0.19
N GLY A 37 6.72 -6.07 0.25
CA GLY A 37 6.79 -6.93 1.42
C GLY A 37 8.23 -7.31 1.77
N ASP A 38 9.00 -7.73 0.76
CA ASP A 38 10.41 -8.07 0.89
C ASP A 38 11.23 -6.86 1.38
N HIS A 39 10.99 -5.67 0.83
CA HIS A 39 11.64 -4.43 1.23
C HIS A 39 11.32 -4.02 2.68
N LEU A 40 10.09 -4.28 3.14
CA LEU A 40 9.63 -3.95 4.49
C LEU A 40 9.89 -5.06 5.52
N GLY A 41 10.43 -6.21 5.11
CA GLY A 41 10.71 -7.37 5.96
C GLY A 41 9.47 -8.13 6.41
N HIS A 42 8.41 -8.13 5.59
CA HIS A 42 7.18 -8.85 5.87
C HIS A 42 7.34 -10.35 5.57
N GLN A 43 6.98 -11.21 6.53
CA GLN A 43 7.05 -12.67 6.34
C GLN A 43 5.81 -13.25 5.65
N SER A 44 4.67 -12.56 5.71
CA SER A 44 3.41 -13.01 5.11
C SER A 44 2.86 -11.98 4.13
N PRO A 45 2.41 -12.39 2.93
CA PRO A 45 1.75 -11.49 1.98
C PRO A 45 0.49 -10.83 2.55
N ASP A 46 -0.18 -11.45 3.52
CA ASP A 46 -1.38 -10.88 4.15
C ASP A 46 -1.08 -9.54 4.83
N THR A 47 0.12 -9.42 5.42
CA THR A 47 0.55 -8.17 6.07
C THR A 47 0.82 -7.06 5.06
N THR A 48 1.17 -7.40 3.83
CA THR A 48 1.43 -6.43 2.74
C THR A 48 0.16 -6.09 1.95
N ARG A 49 -0.83 -7.00 1.93
CA ARG A 49 -2.11 -6.80 1.23
C ARG A 49 -2.82 -5.50 1.64
N ILE A 50 -2.61 -5.02 2.87
CA ILE A 50 -3.20 -3.77 3.36
C ILE A 50 -2.83 -2.53 2.52
N TYR A 51 -1.71 -2.59 1.77
CA TYR A 51 -1.28 -1.49 0.91
C TYR A 51 -1.94 -1.50 -0.47
N ALA A 52 -2.51 -2.63 -0.91
CA ALA A 52 -3.18 -2.74 -2.21
C ALA A 52 -4.32 -1.73 -2.37
N LYS A 53 -5.01 -1.39 -1.28
CA LYS A 53 -6.19 -0.52 -1.28
C LYS A 53 -5.96 0.89 -1.83
N VAL A 54 -4.70 1.35 -1.91
CA VAL A 54 -4.38 2.69 -2.42
C VAL A 54 -3.92 2.69 -3.89
N ASP A 55 -3.73 1.51 -4.49
CA ASP A 55 -3.38 1.37 -5.91
C ASP A 55 -4.64 1.29 -6.76
N LEU A 56 -5.35 2.42 -6.86
CA LEU A 56 -6.61 2.51 -7.60
C LEU A 56 -6.43 2.27 -9.11
N ALA A 57 -5.24 2.56 -9.65
CA ALA A 57 -4.95 2.36 -11.06
C ALA A 57 -4.95 0.85 -11.40
N THR A 58 -4.18 0.06 -10.67
CA THR A 58 -4.14 -1.40 -10.86
C THR A 58 -5.48 -2.03 -10.49
N LEU A 59 -6.13 -1.56 -9.41
CA LEU A 59 -7.45 -2.06 -9.01
C LEU A 59 -8.51 -1.85 -10.10
N ARG A 60 -8.43 -0.74 -10.85
CA ARG A 60 -9.32 -0.50 -11.99
C ARG A 60 -9.03 -1.46 -13.15
N LEU A 61 -7.76 -1.70 -13.46
CA LEU A 61 -7.37 -2.63 -14.53
C LEU A 61 -7.86 -4.06 -14.25
N VAL A 62 -7.70 -4.55 -13.01
CA VAL A 62 -8.16 -5.90 -12.65
C VAL A 62 -9.68 -5.99 -12.48
N GLY A 63 -10.36 -4.86 -12.31
CA GLY A 63 -11.83 -4.79 -12.29
C GLY A 63 -12.46 -4.69 -13.68
N ASP A 64 -11.69 -4.26 -14.67
CA ASP A 64 -12.11 -4.12 -16.07
C ASP A 64 -11.96 -5.45 -16.83
N PHE A 65 -12.56 -6.51 -16.30
CA PHE A 65 -12.64 -7.81 -16.97
C PHE A 65 -14.09 -8.11 -17.34
N ALA A 66 -14.28 -8.59 -18.58
CA ALA A 66 -15.59 -9.00 -19.04
C ALA A 66 -16.07 -10.22 -18.25
N LEU A 67 -17.27 -10.13 -17.68
CA LEU A 67 -17.95 -11.26 -17.04
C LEU A 67 -18.70 -12.15 -18.05
N GLU A 68 -18.46 -11.96 -19.35
CA GLU A 68 -19.09 -12.75 -20.41
C GLU A 68 -18.60 -14.20 -20.31
N GLY A 69 -19.46 -15.09 -19.79
CA GLY A 69 -19.14 -16.48 -19.42
C GLY A 69 -19.31 -16.81 -17.93
N LEU A 70 -19.58 -15.80 -17.09
CA LEU A 70 -19.94 -15.94 -15.66
C LEU A 70 -21.43 -15.67 -15.38
N LEU A 71 -22.17 -15.19 -16.39
CA LEU A 71 -23.62 -15.02 -16.45
C LEU A 71 -24.16 -15.79 -17.65
#